data_AF-A0A536KBI9-F1
#
_entry.id   AF-A0A536KBI9-F1
#
_cell.length_a   1.000
_cell.length_b   1.000
_cell.length_c   1.000
_cell.angle_alpha   90.00
_cell.angle_beta   90.00
_cell.angle_gamma   90.00
#
_symmetry.space_group_name_H-M   'P 1'
#
loop_
_entity.id
_entity.type
_entity.pdbx_description
1 polymer ?
#
loop_
_entity_poly.entity_id
_entity_poly.type
_entity_poly.pdbx_seq_one_letter_code
_entity_poly.pdbx_strand_id
1 'polypeptide(L)'
;MRSPFDVVRGRAGGYRISEIARRTVPCYKYVIEDGVEQLAVCLLVDSKYLYRFPYENLKGIKSLTAKADFLRGEREHLRLREFQPGICRYVGRTEAGTAS
;
A
#
# COMPACT_ATOMS: atom_id res chain seq x y z
N MET A 1 15.82 -15.28 22.77
CA MET A 1 15.54 -13.97 22.13
C MET A 1 16.19 -13.97 20.76
N ARG A 2 15.46 -13.63 19.69
CA ARG A 2 16.07 -13.45 18.35
C ARG A 2 16.79 -12.10 18.32
N SER A 3 17.98 -12.04 17.75
CA SER A 3 18.70 -10.78 17.59
C SER A 3 17.92 -9.88 16.60
N PRO A 4 17.88 -8.55 16.78
CA PRO A 4 17.33 -7.64 15.78
C PRO A 4 17.90 -7.87 14.38
N PHE A 5 19.16 -8.30 14.28
CA PHE A 5 19.79 -8.65 13.01
C PHE A 5 19.20 -9.88 12.32
N ASP A 6 18.74 -10.88 13.09
CA ASP A 6 18.11 -12.08 12.55
C ASP A 6 16.74 -11.76 11.94
N VAL A 7 16.05 -10.77 12.50
CA VAL A 7 14.77 -10.27 11.99
C VAL A 7 14.98 -9.50 10.68
N VAL A 8 16.00 -8.64 10.59
CA VAL A 8 16.28 -7.86 9.38
C VAL A 8 16.81 -8.73 8.22
N ARG A 9 17.55 -9.81 8.52
CA ARG A 9 18.02 -10.78 7.53
C ARG A 9 16.96 -11.81 7.12
N GLY A 10 15.82 -11.83 7.80
CA GLY A 10 14.69 -12.70 7.48
C GLY A 10 14.04 -12.38 6.13
N ARG A 11 13.15 -13.27 5.69
CA ARG A 11 12.35 -13.12 4.47
C ARG A 11 10.86 -13.11 4.80
N ALA A 12 10.08 -12.38 4.01
CA ALA A 12 8.62 -12.38 4.05
C ALA A 12 8.09 -12.32 2.62
N GLY A 13 7.08 -13.14 2.29
CA GLY A 13 6.50 -13.18 0.93
C GLY A 13 7.53 -13.37 -0.19
N GLY A 14 8.59 -14.14 0.04
CA GLY A 14 9.68 -14.38 -0.94
C GLY A 14 10.80 -13.35 -0.95
N TYR A 15 10.59 -12.14 -0.41
CA TYR A 15 11.57 -11.04 -0.40
C TYR A 15 12.33 -10.94 0.92
N ARG A 16 13.52 -10.33 0.90
CA ARG A 16 14.21 -9.95 2.15
C ARG A 16 13.44 -8.84 2.85
N ILE A 17 13.39 -8.86 4.17
CA ILE A 17 12.67 -7.83 4.95
C ILE A 17 13.22 -6.43 4.65
N SER A 18 14.54 -6.31 4.54
CA SER A 18 15.22 -5.06 4.16
C SER A 18 14.88 -4.60 2.75
N GLU A 19 14.62 -5.52 1.82
CA GLU A 19 14.22 -5.20 0.46
C GLU A 19 12.79 -4.64 0.43
N ILE A 20 11.86 -5.30 1.14
CA ILE A 20 10.47 -4.82 1.28
C ILE A 20 10.45 -3.40 1.85
N ALA A 21 11.21 -3.15 2.92
CA ALA A 21 11.24 -1.85 3.58
C ALA A 21 11.82 -0.74 2.69
N ARG A 22 12.81 -1.04 1.83
CA ARG A 22 13.41 -0.06 0.90
C ARG A 22 12.52 0.23 -0.30
N ARG A 23 11.82 -0.78 -0.80
CA ARG A 23 11.01 -0.69 -2.02
C ARG A 23 9.58 -0.24 -1.74
N THR A 24 9.15 -0.22 -0.47
CA THR A 24 7.79 0.18 -0.09
C THR A 24 7.80 1.29 0.97
N VAL A 25 7.36 2.49 0.58
CA VAL A 25 7.32 3.67 1.44
C VAL A 25 5.85 4.02 1.74
N PRO A 26 5.39 3.93 3.00
CA PRO A 26 4.06 4.39 3.37
C PRO A 26 4.01 5.92 3.39
N CYS A 27 2.91 6.50 2.93
CA CYS A 27 2.64 7.93 3.05
C CYS A 27 1.16 8.18 3.32
N TYR A 28 0.83 9.30 3.96
CA TYR A 28 -0.55 9.74 4.13
C TYR A 28 -0.93 10.72 3.02
N LYS A 29 -2.11 10.53 2.43
CA LYS A 29 -2.67 11.44 1.42
C LYS A 29 -4.19 11.52 1.55
N TYR A 30 -4.75 12.64 1.15
CA TYR A 30 -6.19 12.73 0.94
C TYR A 30 -6.57 11.95 -0.31
N VAL A 31 -7.54 11.06 -0.15
CA VAL A 31 -8.16 10.30 -1.23
C VAL A 31 -9.64 10.63 -1.28
N ILE A 32 -10.18 10.68 -2.50
CA ILE A 32 -11.62 10.80 -2.71
C ILE A 32 -12.15 9.39 -2.93
N GLU A 33 -12.86 8.87 -1.94
CA GLU A 33 -13.55 7.58 -1.97
C GLU A 33 -15.06 7.87 -1.83
N ASP A 34 -15.87 7.39 -2.79
CA ASP A 34 -17.33 7.62 -2.85
C ASP A 34 -17.77 9.10 -2.74
N GLY A 35 -16.96 10.00 -3.29
CA GLY A 35 -17.21 11.45 -3.27
C GLY A 35 -16.85 12.13 -1.95
N VAL A 36 -16.34 11.39 -0.96
CA VAL A 36 -15.86 11.92 0.31
C VAL A 36 -14.34 11.98 0.30
N GLU A 37 -13.80 13.15 0.65
CA GLU A 37 -12.36 13.32 0.85
C GLU A 37 -11.98 12.85 2.25
N GLN A 38 -11.04 11.91 2.36
CA GLN A 38 -10.54 11.42 3.63
C GLN A 38 -9.03 11.16 3.61
N LEU A 39 -8.39 11.28 4.78
CA LEU A 39 -6.98 10.96 4.94
C LEU A 39 -6.80 9.43 4.93
N ALA A 40 -5.95 8.94 4.03
CA ALA A 40 -5.70 7.53 3.83
C ALA A 40 -4.21 7.20 3.80
N VAL A 41 -3.86 6.00 4.26
CA VAL A 41 -2.53 5.44 4.05
C VAL A 41 -2.42 4.93 2.61
N CYS A 42 -1.39 5.41 1.92
CA CYS A 42 -0.95 4.94 0.63
C CYS A 42 0.41 4.26 0.74
N LEU A 43 0.73 3.40 -0.21
CA LEU A 43 2.02 2.71 -0.29
C LEU A 43 2.67 3.03 -1.64
N LEU A 44 3.80 3.75 -1.60
CA LEU A 44 4.65 3.97 -2.76
C LEU A 44 5.56 2.76 -2.92
N VAL A 45 5.50 2.14 -4.09
CA VAL A 45 6.23 0.92 -4.44
C VAL A 45 7.18 1.23 -5.58
N ASP A 46 8.44 0.83 -5.41
CA ASP A 46 9.54 1.05 -6.36
C ASP A 46 9.70 2.51 -6.80
N SER A 47 9.31 3.44 -5.92
CA SER A 47 9.32 4.89 -6.18
C SER A 47 8.53 5.32 -7.43
N LYS A 48 7.66 4.46 -7.95
CA LYS A 48 6.96 4.67 -9.24
C LYS A 48 5.46 4.48 -9.13
N TYR A 49 5.03 3.51 -8.34
CA TYR A 49 3.63 3.09 -8.29
C TYR A 49 3.05 3.39 -6.92
N LEU A 50 1.90 4.06 -6.88
CA LEU A 50 1.22 4.37 -5.64
C LEU A 50 -0.05 3.54 -5.53
N TYR A 51 -0.24 2.94 -4.36
CA TYR A 51 -1.40 2.09 -4.08
C TYR A 51 -2.14 2.59 -2.84
N ARG A 52 -3.45 2.37 -2.80
CA ARG A 52 -4.20 2.41 -1.54
C ARG A 52 -3.72 1.25 -0.65
N PHE A 53 -3.44 1.55 0.61
CA PHE A 53 -3.00 0.53 1.58
C PHE A 53 -4.09 0.29 2.63
N PRO A 54 -4.99 -0.69 2.44
CA PRO A 54 -6.14 -0.92 3.33
C PRO A 54 -5.78 -1.66 4.64
N TYR A 55 -4.49 -1.84 4.92
CA TYR A 55 -3.98 -2.70 5.98
C TYR A 55 -3.35 -1.92 7.13
N GLU A 56 -3.93 -0.78 7.49
CA GLU A 56 -3.38 0.17 8.47
C GLU A 56 -3.24 -0.48 9.88
N ASN A 57 -4.08 -1.48 10.17
CA ASN A 57 -4.07 -2.22 11.42
C ASN A 57 -3.04 -3.36 11.47
N LEU A 58 -2.41 -3.73 10.35
CA LEU A 58 -1.43 -4.82 10.32
C LEU A 58 -0.08 -4.37 10.88
N LYS A 59 0.42 -5.13 11.86
CA LYS A 59 1.71 -4.88 12.52
C LYS A 59 2.72 -6.01 12.27
N GLY A 60 4.00 -5.68 12.44
CA GLY A 60 5.10 -6.65 12.41
C GLY A 60 5.19 -7.41 11.09
N ILE A 61 5.42 -8.73 11.18
CA ILE A 61 5.69 -9.57 10.00
C ILE A 61 4.50 -9.67 9.04
N LYS A 62 3.26 -9.59 9.55
CA LYS A 62 2.06 -9.60 8.71
C LYS A 62 2.00 -8.37 7.78
N SER A 63 2.41 -7.21 8.29
CA SER A 63 2.52 -5.99 7.49
C SER A 63 3.56 -6.14 6.38
N LEU A 64 4.70 -6.77 6.69
CA LEU A 64 5.76 -7.04 5.70
C LEU A 64 5.29 -8.00 4.61
N THR A 65 4.58 -9.07 4.97
CA THR A 65 4.00 -9.99 3.99
C THR A 65 2.97 -9.29 3.11
N ALA A 66 2.08 -8.48 3.69
CA ALA A 66 1.12 -7.72 2.90
C ALA A 66 1.81 -6.77 1.92
N LYS A 67 2.89 -6.08 2.33
CA LYS A 67 3.70 -5.23 1.45
C LYS A 67 4.40 -6.02 0.33
N ALA A 68 4.80 -7.26 0.59
CA ALA A 68 5.37 -8.13 -0.44
C ALA A 68 4.36 -8.47 -1.56
N ASP A 69 3.07 -8.55 -1.26
CA ASP A 69 2.02 -8.76 -2.28
C ASP A 69 1.99 -7.60 -3.30
N PHE A 70 2.22 -6.37 -2.86
CA PHE A 70 2.32 -5.21 -3.76
C PHE A 70 3.55 -5.31 -4.67
N LEU A 71 4.69 -5.80 -4.16
CA LEU A 71 5.89 -6.05 -4.97
C LEU A 71 5.70 -7.16 -6.00
N ARG A 72 4.77 -8.09 -5.76
CA ARG A 72 4.41 -9.16 -6.70
C ARG A 72 3.36 -8.75 -7.74
N GLY A 73 2.79 -7.54 -7.62
CA GLY A 73 1.69 -7.11 -8.47
C GLY A 73 0.33 -7.75 -8.13
N GLU A 74 0.22 -8.43 -6.99
CA GLU A 74 -1.04 -9.07 -6.56
C GLU A 74 -2.10 -8.03 -6.11
N ARG A 75 -1.70 -6.76 -5.99
CA ARG A 75 -2.51 -5.63 -5.51
C ARG A 75 -2.73 -4.55 -6.56
N GLU A 76 -2.58 -4.84 -7.86
CA GLU A 76 -2.79 -3.86 -8.94
C GLU A 76 -4.18 -3.20 -8.92
N HIS A 77 -5.21 -3.90 -8.43
CA HIS A 77 -6.56 -3.33 -8.28
C HIS A 77 -6.63 -2.14 -7.31
N LEU A 78 -5.63 -1.96 -6.43
CA LEU A 78 -5.54 -0.84 -5.49
C LEU A 78 -4.70 0.33 -6.03
N ARG A 79 -4.25 0.26 -7.29
CA ARG A 79 -3.34 1.24 -7.87
C ARG A 79 -4.04 2.57 -8.14
N LEU A 80 -3.44 3.65 -7.67
CA LEU A 80 -3.90 5.02 -7.89
C LEU A 80 -3.33 5.52 -9.22
N ARG A 81 -4.16 6.09 -10.10
CA ARG A 81 -3.70 6.51 -11.46
C ARG A 81 -3.28 7.97 -11.55
N GLU A 82 -3.82 8.85 -10.72
CA GLU A 82 -3.49 10.29 -10.78
C GLU A 82 -2.64 10.70 -9.57
N PHE A 83 -1.42 11.14 -9.87
CA PHE A 83 -0.51 11.75 -8.91
C PHE A 83 -0.61 13.28 -9.05
N GLN A 84 -1.42 13.90 -8.20
CA GLN A 84 -1.35 15.35 -7.97
C GLN A 84 -0.65 15.59 -6.61
N PRO A 85 0.18 16.63 -6.49
CA PRO A 85 0.64 17.08 -5.18
C PRO A 85 -0.60 17.34 -4.28
N GLY A 86 -0.69 16.65 -3.15
CA GLY A 86 -1.77 16.82 -2.17
C GLY A 86 -2.96 15.86 -2.28
N ILE A 87 -3.31 15.34 -3.47
CA ILE A 87 -4.52 14.53 -3.67
C ILE A 87 -4.22 13.30 -4.54
N CYS A 88 -4.70 12.12 -4.14
CA CYS A 88 -4.68 10.93 -4.98
C CYS A 88 -6.09 10.41 -5.24
N ARG A 89 -6.47 10.25 -6.51
CA ARG A 89 -7.78 9.71 -6.88
C ARG A 89 -7.71 8.19 -7.08
N TYR A 90 -8.67 7.49 -6.48
CA TYR A 90 -8.93 6.08 -6.74
C TYR A 90 -9.43 5.89 -8.17
N VAL A 91 -9.05 4.80 -8.85
CA VAL A 91 -9.60 4.52 -10.19
C VAL A 91 -10.36 3.20 -10.22
N GLY A 92 -11.65 3.29 -9.87
CA GLY A 92 -12.72 2.30 -10.15
C GLY A 92 -12.96 1.30 -9.01
N ARG A 93 -14.19 1.09 -8.54
CA ARG A 93 -15.44 0.90 -9.29
C ARG A 93 -16.46 2.03 -9.03
N THR A 94 -16.79 2.80 -10.06
CA THR A 94 -18.15 3.33 -10.16
C THR A 94 -19.03 2.09 -10.31
N GLU A 95 -19.65 1.63 -9.22
CA GLU A 95 -20.78 0.74 -9.38
C GLU A 95 -21.85 1.56 -10.10
N ALA A 96 -22.18 1.09 -11.29
CA ALA A 96 -23.26 1.64 -12.08
C ALA A 96 -24.53 1.65 -11.22
N GLY A 97 -25.04 2.85 -10.94
CA GLY A 97 -26.43 3.11 -10.61
C GLY A 97 -27.02 2.38 -9.42
N THR A 98 -27.18 3.09 -8.31
CA THR A 98 -28.53 3.22 -7.74
C THR A 98 -28.69 4.61 -7.17
N ALA A 99 -29.39 5.45 -7.94
CA ALA A 99 -30.16 6.53 -7.34
C ALA A 99 -31.26 5.90 -6.49
N SER A 100 -31.33 6.27 -5.22
CA SER A 100 -32.56 6.37 -4.42
C SER A 100 -32.25 7.23 -3.20
#